data_AF-A0A2V8UBH2-F1
#
_entry.id   AF-A0A2V8UBH2-F1
#
_cell.length_a   1.000
_cell.length_b   1.000
_cell.length_c   1.000
_cell.angle_alpha   90.00
_cell.angle_beta   90.00
_cell.angle_gamma   90.00
#
_symmetry.space_group_name_H-M   'P 1'
#
loop_
_entity.id
_entity.type
_entity.pdbx_description
1 polymer ?
#
loop_
_entity_poly.entity_id
_entity_poly.type
_entity_poly.pdbx_seq_one_letter_code
_entity_poly.pdbx_strand_id
1 'polypeptide(L)'
;MATINGFGIVEVVTRNRYALFRTTRIFMDLTVMRDALRVVIHLGRRVSAPYFVKIGEGGKRVSHVALVRTDEDLGTIKPFLREAFNLAAGEES
;
A
#
# COMPACT_ATOMS: atom_id res chain seq x y z
N MET A 1 -11.62 -1.31 -15.04
CA MET A 1 -10.70 -0.40 -14.31
C MET A 1 -11.50 0.35 -13.27
N ALA A 2 -11.02 0.44 -12.04
CA ALA A 2 -11.71 1.13 -10.96
C ALA A 2 -11.02 2.46 -10.67
N THR A 3 -11.77 3.55 -10.64
CA THR A 3 -11.30 4.85 -10.15
C THR A 3 -11.58 4.90 -8.66
N ILE A 4 -10.54 4.88 -7.83
CA ILE A 4 -10.68 5.06 -6.38
C ILE A 4 -10.61 6.57 -6.15
N ASN A 5 -11.61 7.18 -5.50
CA ASN A 5 -11.67 8.63 -5.31
C ASN A 5 -10.32 9.20 -4.82
N GLY A 6 -9.74 10.08 -5.63
CA GLY A 6 -8.44 10.71 -5.42
C GLY A 6 -7.24 9.97 -6.03
N PHE A 7 -7.30 8.69 -6.35
CA PHE A 7 -6.26 7.98 -7.11
C PHE A 7 -6.58 7.97 -8.61
N GLY A 8 -5.54 7.84 -9.44
CA GLY A 8 -5.72 7.66 -10.88
C GLY A 8 -6.22 6.26 -11.24
N ILE A 9 -5.86 5.76 -12.42
CA ILE A 9 -6.17 4.38 -12.82
C ILE A 9 -5.42 3.42 -11.91
N VAL A 10 -6.15 2.54 -11.24
CA VAL A 10 -5.59 1.47 -10.42
C VAL A 10 -6.13 0.13 -10.91
N GLU A 11 -5.23 -0.78 -11.24
CA GLU A 11 -5.54 -2.19 -11.43
C GLU A 11 -5.52 -2.90 -10.08
N VAL A 12 -6.58 -3.68 -9.81
CA VAL A 12 -6.71 -4.48 -8.59
C VAL A 12 -6.76 -5.95 -8.98
N VAL A 13 -5.76 -6.72 -8.51
CA VAL A 13 -5.67 -8.16 -8.72
C VAL A 13 -6.02 -8.87 -7.43
N THR A 14 -7.12 -9.61 -7.41
CA THR A 14 -7.61 -10.31 -6.22
C THR A 14 -7.42 -11.81 -6.30
N ARG A 15 -6.98 -12.44 -5.20
CA ARG A 15 -6.94 -13.90 -5.06
C ARG A 15 -7.26 -14.30 -3.62
N ASN A 16 -8.41 -14.95 -3.42
CA ASN A 16 -8.89 -15.34 -2.09
C ASN A 16 -8.91 -14.13 -1.12
N ARG A 17 -8.08 -14.14 -0.07
CA ARG A 17 -7.99 -13.05 0.92
C ARG A 17 -6.98 -11.96 0.54
N TYR A 18 -6.37 -12.03 -0.63
CA TYR A 18 -5.34 -11.10 -1.09
C TYR A 18 -5.88 -10.17 -2.16
N ALA A 19 -5.47 -8.90 -2.11
CA ALA A 19 -5.63 -7.93 -3.20
C ALA A 19 -4.33 -7.18 -3.42
N LEU A 20 -3.89 -7.07 -4.67
CA LEU A 20 -2.73 -6.29 -5.08
C LEU A 20 -3.22 -5.06 -5.84
N PHE A 21 -2.68 -3.90 -5.51
CA PHE A 21 -3.00 -2.63 -6.15
C PHE A 21 -1.78 -2.16 -6.92
N ARG A 22 -1.97 -1.89 -8.22
CA ARG A 22 -0.89 -1.45 -9.10
C ARG A 22 -1.35 -0.39 -10.08
N THR A 23 -0.41 0.46 -10.45
CA THR A 23 -0.42 1.19 -11.71
C THR A 23 0.29 0.28 -12.72
N THR A 24 1.47 0.64 -13.21
CA THR A 24 2.44 -0.25 -13.85
C THR A 24 3.10 -1.20 -12.85
N ARG A 25 3.40 -0.71 -11.64
CA ARG A 25 4.06 -1.44 -10.56
C ARG A 25 3.15 -1.57 -9.36
N ILE A 26 3.29 -2.66 -8.62
CA ILE A 26 2.57 -2.88 -7.36
C ILE A 26 3.04 -1.83 -6.36
N PHE A 27 2.11 -1.09 -5.78
CA PHE A 27 2.41 -0.07 -4.77
C PHE A 27 1.81 -0.42 -3.40
N MET A 28 0.80 -1.28 -3.37
CA MET A 28 0.15 -1.72 -2.15
C MET A 28 -0.33 -3.16 -2.27
N ASP A 29 -0.15 -3.92 -1.20
CA ASP A 29 -0.74 -5.24 -1.02
C ASP A 29 -1.71 -5.21 0.16
N LEU A 30 -2.82 -5.92 0.04
CA LEU A 30 -3.82 -6.07 1.06
C LEU A 30 -4.04 -7.56 1.34
N THR A 31 -4.08 -7.94 2.61
CA THR A 31 -4.53 -9.26 3.04
C THR A 31 -5.62 -9.12 4.10
N VAL A 32 -6.78 -9.72 3.84
CA VAL A 32 -7.87 -9.79 4.82
C VAL A 32 -7.51 -10.82 5.87
N MET A 33 -7.34 -10.37 7.11
CA MET A 33 -7.17 -11.21 8.29
C MET A 33 -8.51 -11.30 9.05
N ARG A 34 -8.53 -12.05 10.16
CA ARG A 34 -9.75 -12.22 10.97
C ARG A 34 -10.19 -10.93 11.64
N ASP A 35 -9.24 -10.12 12.10
CA ASP A 35 -9.43 -8.94 12.95
C ASP A 35 -8.85 -7.65 12.35
N ALA A 36 -8.21 -7.73 11.18
CA ALA A 36 -7.48 -6.62 10.59
C ALA A 36 -7.34 -6.78 9.07
N LEU A 37 -7.02 -5.66 8.42
CA LEU A 37 -6.42 -5.64 7.10
C LEU A 37 -4.91 -5.51 7.25
N ARG A 38 -4.15 -6.47 6.74
CA ARG A 38 -2.70 -6.32 6.60
C ARG A 38 -2.42 -5.55 5.33
N VAL A 39 -1.93 -4.33 5.47
CA VAL A 39 -1.57 -3.46 4.36
C VAL A 39 -0.05 -3.42 4.24
N VAL A 40 0.48 -3.75 3.06
CA VAL A 40 1.87 -3.52 2.71
C VAL A 40 1.93 -2.31 1.79
N ILE A 41 2.78 -1.34 2.10
CA ILE A 41 2.97 -0.10 1.34
C ILE A 41 4.41 -0.06 0.85
N HIS A 42 4.61 0.06 -0.45
CA HIS A 42 5.93 0.08 -1.07
C HIS A 42 6.38 1.53 -1.32
N LEU A 43 7.26 2.05 -0.45
CA LEU A 43 7.78 3.42 -0.48
C LEU A 43 9.20 3.48 -1.06
N GLY A 44 9.60 4.66 -1.55
CA GLY A 44 10.98 4.91 -2.03
C GLY A 44 11.97 5.24 -0.91
N ARG A 45 11.48 5.39 0.32
CA ARG A 45 12.25 5.74 1.51
C ARG A 45 11.81 4.92 2.70
N ARG A 46 12.67 4.82 3.71
CA ARG A 46 12.34 4.24 5.01
C ARG A 46 11.57 5.24 5.88
N VAL A 47 10.47 4.78 6.48
CA VAL A 47 9.66 5.53 7.45
C VAL A 47 9.57 4.72 8.73
N SER A 48 10.29 5.15 9.76
CA SER A 48 10.23 4.51 11.08
C SER A 48 9.10 5.13 11.89
N ALA A 49 7.97 4.44 11.98
CA ALA A 49 6.79 4.89 12.72
C ALA A 49 6.15 3.71 13.48
N PRO A 50 5.53 3.95 14.65
CA PRO A 50 5.05 2.88 15.52
C PRO A 50 3.89 2.06 14.92
N TYR A 51 3.13 2.62 13.97
CA TYR A 51 2.05 1.92 13.26
C TYR A 51 2.55 0.98 12.15
N PHE A 52 3.85 1.00 11.83
CA PHE A 52 4.45 0.01 10.94
C PHE A 52 5.04 -1.16 11.75
N VAL A 53 4.33 -2.29 11.74
CA VAL A 53 4.70 -3.51 12.47
C VAL A 53 5.91 -4.22 11.86
N LYS A 54 6.22 -3.94 10.59
CA LYS A 54 7.40 -4.48 9.90
C LYS A 54 7.84 -3.52 8.82
N ILE A 55 9.15 -3.35 8.70
CA ILE A 55 9.79 -2.66 7.58
C ILE A 55 10.76 -3.66 6.94
N GLY A 56 10.61 -3.89 5.64
CA GLY A 56 11.48 -4.76 4.86
C GLY A 56 12.08 -3.99 3.70
N GLU A 57 13.39 -4.10 3.51
CA GLU A 57 14.09 -3.50 2.38
C GLU A 57 14.20 -4.55 1.26
N GLY A 58 13.77 -4.19 0.05
CA GLY A 58 13.71 -5.11 -1.09
C GLY A 58 13.93 -4.38 -2.41
N GLY A 59 15.14 -4.45 -2.95
CA GLY A 59 15.49 -3.80 -4.21
C GLY A 59 15.41 -2.27 -4.12
N LYS A 60 14.66 -1.65 -5.03
CA LYS A 60 14.51 -0.17 -5.10
C LYS A 60 13.47 0.41 -4.13
N ARG A 61 12.71 -0.43 -3.43
CA ARG A 61 11.61 0.00 -2.55
C ARG A 61 11.73 -0.59 -1.16
N VAL A 62 11.09 0.10 -0.22
CA VAL A 62 11.00 -0.29 1.18
C VAL A 62 9.53 -0.60 1.48
N SER A 63 9.27 -1.84 1.87
CA SER A 63 7.94 -2.34 2.21
C SER A 63 7.63 -2.06 3.68
N HIS A 64 6.56 -1.32 3.93
CA HIS A 64 6.08 -1.00 5.27
C HIS A 64 4.77 -1.73 5.50
N VAL A 65 4.69 -2.51 6.58
CA VAL A 65 3.51 -3.30 6.91
C VAL A 65 2.75 -2.60 8.03
N ALA A 66 1.48 -2.29 7.78
CA ALA A 66 0.54 -1.79 8.79
C ALA A 66 -0.61 -2.79 8.97
N LEU A 67 -1.20 -2.78 10.17
CA LEU A 67 -2.44 -3.49 10.46
C LEU A 67 -3.53 -2.46 10.64
N VAL A 68 -4.52 -2.45 9.74
CA VAL A 68 -5.65 -1.53 9.77
C VAL A 68 -6.85 -2.25 10.38
N ARG A 69 -7.28 -1.80 11.55
CA ARG A 69 -8.46 -2.30 12.27
C ARG A 69 -9.57 -1.27 12.32
N THR A 70 -9.21 0.01 12.26
CA THR A 70 -10.14 1.15 12.36
C THR A 70 -9.97 2.12 11.20
N ASP A 71 -10.93 3.04 11.07
CA ASP A 71 -10.82 4.17 10.14
C ASP A 71 -9.68 5.12 10.53
N GLU A 72 -9.30 5.19 11.80
CA GLU A 72 -8.17 5.97 12.29
C GLU A 72 -6.83 5.38 11.82
N ASP A 73 -6.70 4.05 11.86
CA ASP A 73 -5.53 3.35 11.31
C ASP A 73 -5.40 3.66 9.80
N LEU A 74 -6.53 3.61 9.08
CA LEU A 74 -6.57 3.93 7.65
C LEU A 74 -6.19 5.39 7.41
N GLY A 75 -6.72 6.32 8.20
CA GLY A 75 -6.39 7.74 8.15
C GLY A 75 -4.90 8.00 8.34
N THR A 76 -4.28 7.28 9.29
CA THR A 76 -2.84 7.35 9.59
C THR A 76 -2.00 6.91 8.40
N ILE A 77 -2.39 5.85 7.69
CA ILE A 77 -1.60 5.32 6.58
C ILE A 77 -1.89 5.96 5.22
N LYS A 78 -3.02 6.68 5.09
CA LYS A 78 -3.49 7.27 3.82
C LYS A 78 -2.46 8.16 3.11
N PRO A 79 -1.66 9.01 3.80
CA PRO A 79 -0.60 9.77 3.15
C PRO A 79 0.46 8.89 2.48
N PHE A 80 0.80 7.74 3.08
CA PHE A 80 1.79 6.82 2.52
C PHE A 80 1.23 6.01 1.35
N LEU A 81 -0.08 5.72 1.34
CA LEU A 81 -0.74 5.14 0.18
C LEU A 81 -0.67 6.08 -1.03
N ARG A 82 -0.87 7.39 -0.80
CA ARG A 82 -0.70 8.43 -1.82
C ARG A 82 0.73 8.47 -2.35
N GLU A 83 1.70 8.48 -1.46
CA GLU A 83 3.13 8.51 -1.81
C GLU A 83 3.52 7.28 -2.66
N ALA A 84 3.13 6.08 -2.23
CA ALA A 84 3.41 4.84 -2.94
C ALA A 84 2.77 4.80 -4.34
N PHE A 85 1.53 5.28 -4.46
CA PHE A 85 0.86 5.40 -5.75
C PHE A 85 1.61 6.35 -6.69
N ASN A 86 1.96 7.54 -6.22
CA ASN A 86 2.67 8.53 -7.05
C ASN A 86 4.02 7.99 -7.51
N LEU A 87 4.76 7.32 -6.62
CA LEU A 87 6.01 6.66 -6.96
C LEU A 87 5.82 5.59 -8.04
N ALA A 88 4.81 4.73 -7.89
CA ALA A 88 4.54 3.68 -8.86
C ALA A 88 4.01 4.18 -10.20
N ALA A 89 3.28 5.30 -10.22
CA ALA A 89 2.85 5.96 -11.45
C ALA A 89 4.00 6.67 -12.17
N GLY A 90 4.97 7.23 -11.43
CA GLY A 90 6.11 7.95 -12.00
C GLY A 90 7.21 7.06 -12.60
N GLU A 91 7.19 5.75 -12.34
CA GLU A 91 8.15 4.79 -12.91
C GLU A 91 7.82 4.37 -14.37
N GLU A 92 6.84 5.02 -15.02
CA GLU A 92 6.54 4.86 -16.45
C GLU A 92 7.46 5.67 -17.39
N SER A 93 8.43 6.41 -16.84
CA SER A 93 9.37 7.26 -17.60
C SER A 93 10.74 6.63 -17.81
#